data_AF-A0A949W9F9-F1
#
_entry.id   AF-A0A949W9F9-F1
#
_cell.length_a   1.000
_cell.length_b   1.000
_cell.length_c   1.000
_cell.angle_alpha   90.00
_cell.angle_beta   90.00
_cell.angle_gamma   90.00
#
_symmetry.space_group_name_H-M   'P 1'
#
loop_
_entity.id
_entity.type
_entity.pdbx_description
1 polymer ?
#
loop_
_entity_poly.entity_id
_entity_poly.type
_entity_poly.pdbx_seq_one_letter_code
_entity_poly.pdbx_strand_id
1 'polypeptide(L)'
;MKKNLALTSTLFFGFLFLFSSTSWSSDAATPKVIYGDDNRLEYYQEPDPILRQMSESTAIMILKSSLKAVVGGYTLNTNETLLSEGVCPDEPFATQPSPGFCSAFLVADNVLVTAGHCISEMTLNDRAFVFGFRLNSPTQVVTFFSQDDVYYPYRVIQRSTGDSDWAVVRLDRPVAGRSPLPFRTSGNVPNNQSLCVLGYPRGIPLKISAGAAIRSNSHPDFFVANLDTYSGNSGSAVVNLETYEVEGVLVRGETDFIKDNQQDCLRSKRCTDSGCAGEDCTRATEWAAVVLNNTGPTQTPTVSPTATPTDPNQPTPTQTPSPTPTASGISTPTPTPTLNDDHGNTFLTASHIPVNVVIPGAIQYPGDLDFFSFDAIQGELYNLETTPGSLDDTFLELYGTDGTTLLASDDDEGYGLASEIGWIASASGVFYAKVRAFKPSQVGSYSFRISGPCPFPCEDGYLPSDLNKDGLIDAKDLLLFMNEYGLSYPTPTPSR
;
A
#
# COMPACT_ATOMS: atom_id res chain seq x y z
N MET A 1 35.99 55.16 65.45
CA MET A 1 35.74 55.76 64.13
C MET A 1 36.48 54.97 63.06
N LYS A 2 35.79 54.05 62.37
CA LYS A 2 36.19 53.46 61.08
C LYS A 2 34.92 52.92 60.42
N LYS A 3 34.75 53.27 59.13
CA LYS A 3 33.63 52.94 58.25
C LYS A 3 33.47 51.43 58.10
N ASN A 4 32.24 50.96 57.87
CA ASN A 4 31.98 49.91 56.89
C ASN A 4 30.53 49.96 56.37
N LEU A 5 30.44 49.58 55.11
CA LEU A 5 29.36 49.70 54.14
C LEU A 5 28.46 48.44 54.19
N ALA A 6 27.14 48.59 54.06
CA ALA A 6 26.22 47.58 53.50
C ALA A 6 24.82 48.22 53.32
N LEU A 7 24.50 48.61 52.08
CA LEU A 7 23.55 47.94 51.16
C LEU A 7 22.07 48.03 51.60
N THR A 8 21.38 49.01 51.02
CA THR A 8 19.92 49.17 51.05
C THR A 8 19.27 48.41 49.91
N SER A 9 18.32 47.54 50.28
CA SER A 9 17.38 46.83 49.39
C SER A 9 16.53 47.81 48.57
N THR A 10 16.47 47.62 47.25
CA THR A 10 15.47 48.23 46.38
C THR A 10 14.77 47.09 45.62
N LEU A 11 13.46 46.96 45.81
CA LEU A 11 12.61 46.00 45.11
C LEU A 11 12.62 46.28 43.60
N PHE A 12 12.94 45.26 42.80
CA PHE A 12 12.70 45.23 41.36
C PHE A 12 11.51 44.30 41.10
N PHE A 13 10.43 44.83 40.53
CA PHE A 13 9.29 44.04 40.06
C PHE A 13 9.72 43.36 38.74
N GLY A 14 10.16 42.10 38.82
CA GLY A 14 10.44 41.27 37.66
C GLY A 14 9.21 40.44 37.31
N PHE A 15 8.60 40.71 36.15
CA PHE A 15 7.62 39.83 35.53
C PHE A 15 8.35 38.56 35.07
N LEU A 16 8.18 37.46 35.80
CA LEU A 16 8.72 36.16 35.45
C LEU A 16 7.76 35.51 34.45
N PHE A 17 8.06 35.60 33.15
CA PHE A 17 7.50 34.68 32.17
C PHE A 17 8.09 33.30 32.45
N LEU A 18 7.29 32.44 33.08
CA LEU A 18 7.55 31.01 33.15
C LEU A 18 7.45 30.45 31.72
N PHE A 19 8.59 30.30 31.05
CA PHE A 19 8.71 29.35 29.95
C PHE A 19 8.62 27.95 30.56
N SER A 20 7.41 27.40 30.59
CA SER A 20 7.22 25.96 30.71
C SER A 20 7.79 25.33 29.44
N SER A 21 8.99 24.77 29.53
CA SER A 21 9.49 23.82 28.54
C SER A 21 8.56 22.60 28.59
N THR A 22 7.52 22.60 27.77
CA THR A 22 6.82 21.38 27.41
C THR A 22 7.79 20.57 26.56
N SER A 23 8.29 19.49 27.13
CA SER A 23 8.93 18.43 26.36
C SER A 23 7.85 17.84 25.46
N TRP A 24 7.88 18.15 24.16
CA TRP A 24 7.06 17.44 23.19
C TRP A 24 7.65 16.03 23.07
N SER A 25 6.96 15.04 23.64
CA SER A 25 7.27 13.64 23.39
C SER A 25 6.69 13.29 22.03
N SER A 26 7.56 12.93 21.09
CA SER A 26 7.19 12.28 19.83
C SER A 26 6.42 10.99 20.12
N ASP A 27 5.29 10.78 19.42
CA ASP A 27 4.59 9.51 19.36
C ASP A 27 5.57 8.39 19.00
N ALA A 28 5.79 7.49 19.96
CA ALA A 28 6.61 6.29 19.79
C ALA A 28 5.70 5.09 20.02
N ALA A 29 5.22 4.48 18.94
CA ALA A 29 4.56 3.18 19.01
C ALA A 29 5.59 2.08 19.37
N THR A 30 5.35 1.32 20.45
CA THR A 30 5.80 -0.07 20.81
C THR A 30 5.56 -0.31 22.31
N PRO A 31 5.44 -1.56 22.87
CA PRO A 31 5.25 -2.96 22.37
C PRO A 31 3.97 -3.70 22.94
N LYS A 32 3.69 -5.01 22.69
CA LYS A 32 2.45 -5.86 22.92
C LYS A 32 2.64 -7.20 23.73
N VAL A 33 1.64 -7.80 24.40
CA VAL A 33 1.81 -8.84 25.49
C VAL A 33 1.07 -10.20 25.28
N ILE A 34 1.24 -11.17 26.20
CA ILE A 34 0.43 -12.41 26.30
C ILE A 34 -0.66 -12.28 27.38
N TYR A 35 -1.91 -12.59 27.03
CA TYR A 35 -3.08 -12.56 27.89
C TYR A 35 -3.62 -13.96 28.15
N GLY A 36 -3.66 -14.37 29.41
CA GLY A 36 -4.12 -15.71 29.78
C GLY A 36 -3.13 -16.79 29.32
N ASP A 37 -3.66 -17.79 28.62
CA ASP A 37 -2.88 -18.86 27.99
C ASP A 37 -2.29 -18.36 26.67
N ASP A 38 -1.07 -18.79 26.34
CA ASP A 38 -0.44 -18.43 25.07
C ASP A 38 -1.11 -19.20 23.92
N ASN A 39 -1.90 -18.50 23.11
CA ASN A 39 -2.72 -19.08 22.04
C ASN A 39 -2.08 -18.96 20.65
N ARG A 40 -0.83 -18.52 20.57
CA ARG A 40 -0.14 -18.36 19.29
C ARG A 40 0.25 -19.71 18.72
N LEU A 41 -0.29 -20.02 17.55
CA LEU A 41 0.01 -21.23 16.80
C LEU A 41 0.89 -20.92 15.58
N GLU A 42 1.74 -21.88 15.22
CA GLU A 42 2.38 -21.91 13.91
C GLU A 42 1.36 -22.20 12.81
N TYR A 43 1.64 -21.76 11.58
CA TYR A 43 0.79 -22.06 10.41
C TYR A 43 0.45 -23.56 10.26
N TYR A 44 1.41 -24.46 10.47
CA TYR A 44 1.17 -25.91 10.35
C TYR A 44 0.37 -26.51 11.52
N GLN A 45 0.22 -25.78 12.63
CA GLN A 45 -0.49 -26.21 13.83
C GLN A 45 -1.95 -25.76 13.85
N GLU A 46 -2.28 -24.66 13.18
CA GLU A 46 -3.64 -24.14 13.13
C GLU A 46 -4.60 -25.19 12.56
N PRO A 47 -5.63 -25.64 13.31
CA PRO A 47 -6.58 -26.64 12.83
C PRO A 47 -7.61 -26.11 11.82
N ASP A 48 -7.99 -24.83 11.89
CA ASP A 48 -9.00 -24.23 11.02
C ASP A 48 -8.44 -23.95 9.61
N PRO A 49 -8.93 -24.63 8.56
CA PRO A 49 -8.49 -24.40 7.18
C PRO A 49 -8.78 -22.99 6.68
N ILE A 50 -9.84 -22.33 7.17
CA ILE A 50 -10.22 -20.98 6.75
C ILE A 50 -9.20 -19.98 7.31
N LEU A 51 -8.85 -20.08 8.59
CA LEU A 51 -7.81 -19.23 9.18
C LEU A 51 -6.45 -19.44 8.53
N ARG A 52 -6.08 -20.70 8.23
CA ARG A 52 -4.86 -20.97 7.45
C ARG A 52 -4.90 -20.26 6.10
N GLN A 53 -5.99 -20.38 5.34
CA GLN A 53 -6.14 -19.73 4.03
C GLN A 53 -6.09 -18.20 4.14
N MET A 54 -6.82 -17.60 5.09
CA MET A 54 -6.79 -16.16 5.31
C MET A 54 -5.39 -15.66 5.67
N SER A 55 -4.65 -16.42 6.48
CA SER A 55 -3.29 -16.06 6.89
C SER A 55 -2.29 -16.01 5.72
N GLU A 56 -2.58 -16.67 4.59
CA GLU A 56 -1.74 -16.60 3.38
C GLU A 56 -1.81 -15.24 2.70
N SER A 57 -2.88 -14.47 2.96
CA SER A 57 -3.09 -13.09 2.51
C SER A 57 -2.58 -12.05 3.51
N THR A 58 -1.82 -12.47 4.54
CA THR A 58 -1.09 -11.59 5.45
C THR A 58 0.40 -11.61 5.09
N ALA A 59 0.98 -10.44 4.84
CA ALA A 59 2.39 -10.25 4.50
C ALA A 59 3.18 -9.72 5.70
N ILE A 60 4.44 -10.15 5.80
CA ILE A 60 5.42 -9.51 6.68
C ILE A 60 5.96 -8.28 5.97
N MET A 61 6.05 -7.17 6.70
CA MET A 61 6.73 -5.97 6.24
C MET A 61 8.19 -5.99 6.72
N ILE A 62 9.11 -5.91 5.77
CA ILE A 62 10.55 -5.98 5.98
C ILE A 62 11.26 -4.82 5.27
N LEU A 63 12.55 -4.64 5.57
CA LEU A 63 13.41 -3.78 4.78
C LEU A 63 13.79 -4.49 3.49
N LYS A 64 13.83 -3.77 2.36
CA LYS A 64 14.34 -4.31 1.08
C LYS A 64 15.76 -4.89 1.23
N SER A 65 16.58 -4.31 2.11
CA SER A 65 17.94 -4.77 2.41
C SER A 65 17.99 -6.15 3.09
N SER A 66 16.89 -6.63 3.67
CA SER A 66 16.79 -7.98 4.22
C SER A 66 16.62 -9.05 3.14
N LEU A 67 16.32 -8.66 1.90
CA LEU A 67 16.20 -9.56 0.76
C LEU A 67 17.51 -9.65 -0.01
N LYS A 68 17.94 -10.87 -0.29
CA LYS A 68 19.04 -11.16 -1.20
C LYS A 68 18.49 -11.82 -2.46
N ALA A 69 18.65 -11.15 -3.60
CA ALA A 69 18.29 -11.70 -4.90
C ALA A 69 19.13 -12.95 -5.21
N VAL A 70 18.46 -13.99 -5.68
CA VAL A 70 19.05 -15.26 -6.12
C VAL A 70 18.35 -15.73 -7.40
N VAL A 71 18.85 -16.80 -8.03
CA VAL A 71 18.18 -17.38 -9.21
C VAL A 71 16.78 -17.84 -8.80
N GLY A 72 15.74 -17.32 -9.49
CA GLY A 72 14.35 -17.69 -9.28
C GLY A 72 13.60 -16.89 -8.21
N GLY A 73 14.25 -15.93 -7.51
CA GLY A 73 13.57 -15.11 -6.51
C GLY A 73 14.51 -14.52 -5.48
N TYR A 74 14.13 -14.64 -4.20
CA TYR A 74 14.81 -14.00 -3.08
C TYR A 74 15.03 -14.98 -1.93
N THR A 75 16.15 -14.84 -1.23
CA THR A 75 16.34 -15.42 0.09
C THR A 75 16.28 -14.32 1.14
N LEU A 76 15.60 -14.58 2.26
CA LEU A 76 15.49 -13.66 3.37
C LEU A 76 16.69 -13.81 4.31
N ASN A 77 17.23 -12.70 4.80
CA ASN A 77 18.26 -12.71 5.85
C ASN A 77 17.63 -13.13 7.18
N THR A 78 18.02 -14.29 7.70
CA THR A 78 17.49 -14.88 8.94
C THR A 78 18.53 -15.01 10.04
N ASN A 79 19.54 -14.12 10.05
CA ASN A 79 20.63 -14.18 11.04
C ASN A 79 20.19 -13.74 12.45
N GLU A 80 19.25 -12.80 12.53
CA GLU A 80 18.69 -12.35 13.80
C GLU A 80 17.51 -13.22 14.21
N THR A 81 17.42 -13.50 15.50
CA THR A 81 16.37 -14.30 16.14
C THR A 81 15.93 -13.60 17.44
N LEU A 82 14.80 -13.97 18.02
CA LEU A 82 14.41 -13.43 19.34
C LEU A 82 15.48 -13.70 20.41
N LEU A 83 16.18 -14.84 20.32
CA LEU A 83 17.28 -15.20 21.19
C LEU A 83 18.47 -14.25 21.04
N SER A 84 18.83 -13.85 19.81
CA SER A 84 19.89 -12.85 19.60
C SER A 84 19.47 -11.44 20.04
N GLU A 85 18.16 -11.18 20.07
CA GLU A 85 17.56 -9.97 20.66
C GLU A 85 17.44 -10.02 22.19
N GLY A 86 17.90 -11.10 22.83
CA GLY A 86 17.99 -11.24 24.29
C GLY A 86 16.80 -11.93 24.95
N VAL A 87 15.87 -12.51 24.19
CA VAL A 87 14.79 -13.37 24.73
C VAL A 87 15.38 -14.65 25.33
N CYS A 88 14.82 -15.09 26.46
CA CYS A 88 15.34 -16.26 27.16
C CYS A 88 15.29 -17.53 26.28
N PRO A 89 16.30 -18.41 26.32
CA PRO A 89 16.37 -19.59 25.45
C PRO A 89 15.20 -20.56 25.58
N ASP A 90 14.53 -20.56 26.73
CA ASP A 90 13.38 -21.40 27.07
C ASP A 90 12.03 -20.76 26.72
N GLU A 91 12.00 -19.50 26.27
CA GLU A 91 10.75 -18.85 25.85
C GLU A 91 10.27 -19.41 24.50
N PRO A 92 8.95 -19.49 24.29
CA PRO A 92 8.38 -19.83 23.00
C PRO A 92 8.97 -18.99 21.88
N PHE A 93 9.26 -19.63 20.75
CA PHE A 93 9.78 -19.01 19.52
C PHE A 93 11.14 -18.32 19.63
N ALA A 94 11.87 -18.46 20.76
CA ALA A 94 13.15 -17.77 20.98
C ALA A 94 14.15 -17.95 19.82
N THR A 95 14.23 -19.15 19.23
CA THR A 95 15.19 -19.43 18.15
C THR A 95 14.69 -19.07 16.75
N GLN A 96 13.50 -18.48 16.61
CA GLN A 96 12.94 -18.17 15.29
C GLN A 96 13.52 -16.89 14.71
N PRO A 97 13.73 -16.84 13.38
CA PRO A 97 14.32 -15.67 12.74
C PRO A 97 13.36 -14.50 12.69
N SER A 98 13.88 -13.29 12.88
CA SER A 98 13.08 -12.06 13.08
C SER A 98 13.39 -10.94 12.07
N PRO A 99 13.21 -11.15 10.75
CA PRO A 99 13.62 -10.17 9.73
C PRO A 99 12.68 -8.97 9.54
N GLY A 100 11.46 -9.02 10.07
CA GLY A 100 10.46 -7.96 9.87
C GLY A 100 10.22 -7.08 11.09
N PHE A 101 9.39 -6.07 10.88
CA PHE A 101 9.06 -5.09 11.93
C PHE A 101 7.59 -4.68 11.93
N CYS A 102 6.83 -5.03 10.88
CA CYS A 102 5.38 -4.83 10.81
C CYS A 102 4.73 -5.97 10.01
N SER A 103 3.40 -5.94 9.96
CA SER A 103 2.54 -6.84 9.20
C SER A 103 1.63 -6.02 8.27
N ALA A 104 1.05 -6.65 7.28
CA ALA A 104 0.01 -6.07 6.42
C ALA A 104 -0.89 -7.17 5.87
N PHE A 105 -2.07 -6.83 5.37
CA PHE A 105 -2.97 -7.82 4.79
C PHE A 105 -3.68 -7.32 3.52
N LEU A 106 -3.95 -8.25 2.60
CA LEU A 106 -4.55 -7.98 1.30
C LEU A 106 -6.05 -7.74 1.42
N VAL A 107 -6.56 -6.65 0.83
CA VAL A 107 -7.99 -6.27 0.82
C VAL A 107 -8.56 -6.04 -0.58
N ALA A 108 -7.70 -5.97 -1.59
CA ALA A 108 -8.04 -6.13 -3.01
C ALA A 108 -6.81 -6.65 -3.78
N ASP A 109 -6.93 -6.93 -5.07
CA ASP A 109 -5.89 -7.59 -5.88
C ASP A 109 -4.47 -7.04 -5.68
N ASN A 110 -4.31 -5.73 -5.52
CA ASN A 110 -3.02 -5.07 -5.27
C ASN A 110 -3.08 -4.03 -4.14
N VAL A 111 -4.01 -4.17 -3.19
CA VAL A 111 -4.19 -3.21 -2.10
C VAL A 111 -4.03 -3.90 -0.76
N LEU A 112 -3.12 -3.38 0.06
CA LEU A 112 -2.91 -3.79 1.43
C LEU A 112 -3.47 -2.78 2.42
N VAL A 113 -3.82 -3.27 3.61
CA VAL A 113 -3.98 -2.46 4.82
C VAL A 113 -2.87 -2.81 5.80
N THR A 114 -2.33 -1.79 6.47
CA THR A 114 -1.34 -1.91 7.55
C THR A 114 -1.56 -0.77 8.57
N ALA A 115 -0.74 -0.71 9.63
CA ALA A 115 -0.76 0.42 10.57
C ALA A 115 -0.07 1.64 9.94
N GLY A 116 -0.61 2.84 10.18
CA GLY A 116 -0.10 4.08 9.62
C GLY A 116 1.31 4.44 10.08
N HIS A 117 1.72 4.05 11.30
CA HIS A 117 3.10 4.23 11.75
C HIS A 117 4.12 3.29 11.07
N CYS A 118 3.69 2.21 10.39
CA CYS A 118 4.60 1.27 9.75
C CYS A 118 5.15 1.77 8.41
N ILE A 119 4.41 2.62 7.72
CA ILE A 119 4.70 3.06 6.36
C ILE A 119 4.28 4.50 6.12
N SER A 120 5.06 5.20 5.31
CA SER A 120 4.77 6.52 4.76
C SER A 120 5.38 6.63 3.36
N GLU A 121 5.01 7.67 2.62
CA GLU A 121 5.60 8.02 1.32
C GLU A 121 7.14 8.04 1.36
N MET A 122 7.73 8.54 2.45
CA MET A 122 9.18 8.60 2.62
C MET A 122 9.86 7.23 2.76
N THR A 123 9.10 6.19 3.11
CA THR A 123 9.62 4.84 3.35
C THR A 123 9.38 3.88 2.19
N LEU A 124 8.57 4.21 1.18
CA LEU A 124 8.22 3.22 0.14
C LEU A 124 9.44 2.57 -0.52
N ASN A 125 10.49 3.37 -0.71
CA ASN A 125 11.74 2.93 -1.34
C ASN A 125 12.54 1.91 -0.54
N ASP A 126 12.35 1.79 0.78
CA ASP A 126 13.10 0.87 1.63
C ASP A 126 12.26 -0.30 2.16
N ARG A 127 10.96 -0.36 1.87
CA ARG A 127 10.01 -1.38 2.34
C ARG A 127 9.76 -2.49 1.31
N ALA A 128 9.54 -3.71 1.78
CA ALA A 128 9.00 -4.82 1.00
C ALA A 128 7.95 -5.59 1.81
N PHE A 129 6.99 -6.17 1.11
CA PHE A 129 5.99 -7.08 1.64
C PHE A 129 6.29 -8.49 1.14
N VAL A 130 6.46 -9.43 2.07
CA VAL A 130 6.71 -10.84 1.74
C VAL A 130 5.56 -11.68 2.23
N PHE A 131 4.94 -12.44 1.33
CA PHE A 131 3.89 -13.37 1.69
C PHE A 131 4.45 -14.77 1.93
N GLY A 132 3.87 -15.49 2.89
CA GLY A 132 4.19 -16.90 3.14
C GLY A 132 5.41 -17.16 4.03
N PHE A 133 5.93 -16.15 4.74
CA PHE A 133 7.00 -16.35 5.72
C PHE A 133 6.47 -17.09 6.97
N ARG A 134 6.60 -18.42 6.97
CA ARG A 134 5.96 -19.29 7.97
C ARG A 134 6.80 -20.54 8.26
N LEU A 135 6.38 -21.30 9.27
CA LEU A 135 6.82 -22.67 9.45
C LEU A 135 5.82 -23.63 8.79
N ASN A 136 6.32 -24.52 7.92
CA ASN A 136 5.51 -25.61 7.33
C ASN A 136 5.59 -26.91 8.17
N SER A 137 6.57 -26.99 9.08
CA SER A 137 6.74 -28.06 10.06
C SER A 137 7.59 -27.53 11.23
N PRO A 138 7.75 -28.28 12.33
CA PRO A 138 8.55 -27.82 13.48
C PRO A 138 9.99 -27.40 13.17
N THR A 139 10.54 -27.81 12.02
CA THR A 139 11.94 -27.52 11.64
C THR A 139 12.08 -26.81 10.30
N GLN A 140 10.99 -26.57 9.59
CA GLN A 140 11.01 -26.02 8.24
C GLN A 140 10.46 -24.59 8.22
N VAL A 141 11.37 -23.63 8.39
CA VAL A 141 11.09 -22.20 8.13
C VAL A 141 11.21 -21.94 6.63
N VAL A 142 10.23 -21.25 6.04
CA VAL A 142 10.30 -20.78 4.66
C VAL A 142 11.22 -19.57 4.60
N THR A 143 12.34 -19.67 3.87
CA THR A 143 13.33 -18.60 3.75
C THR A 143 13.65 -18.21 2.30
N PHE A 144 13.15 -18.99 1.34
CA PHE A 144 13.20 -18.68 -0.08
C PHE A 144 11.79 -18.29 -0.55
N PHE A 145 11.73 -17.24 -1.36
CA PHE A 145 10.50 -16.68 -1.89
C PHE A 145 10.64 -16.48 -3.40
N SER A 146 9.62 -16.89 -4.14
CA SER A 146 9.57 -16.58 -5.57
C SER A 146 9.38 -15.07 -5.78
N GLN A 147 9.53 -14.58 -7.01
CA GLN A 147 9.14 -13.20 -7.34
C GLN A 147 7.64 -12.97 -7.08
N ASP A 148 6.80 -14.00 -7.19
CA ASP A 148 5.35 -13.91 -6.96
C ASP A 148 4.97 -13.83 -5.47
N ASP A 149 5.94 -13.88 -4.55
CA ASP A 149 5.72 -13.76 -3.11
C ASP A 149 6.29 -12.47 -2.51
N VAL A 150 7.00 -11.65 -3.30
CA VAL A 150 7.72 -10.45 -2.82
C VAL A 150 7.24 -9.21 -3.55
N TYR A 151 6.57 -8.31 -2.85
CA TYR A 151 5.93 -7.12 -3.42
C TYR A 151 6.52 -5.84 -2.84
N TYR A 152 6.52 -4.78 -3.64
CA TYR A 152 6.97 -3.48 -3.20
C TYR A 152 5.78 -2.51 -3.13
N PRO A 153 5.73 -1.62 -2.13
CA PRO A 153 4.74 -0.55 -2.14
C PRO A 153 5.00 0.36 -3.34
N TYR A 154 3.93 0.64 -4.08
CA TYR A 154 3.91 1.63 -5.15
C TYR A 154 3.63 3.03 -4.58
N ARG A 155 2.54 3.16 -3.81
CA ARG A 155 2.18 4.40 -3.10
C ARG A 155 1.31 4.13 -1.89
N VAL A 156 1.23 5.10 -0.99
CA VAL A 156 0.19 5.11 0.06
C VAL A 156 -1.05 5.77 -0.54
N ILE A 157 -2.17 5.05 -0.58
CA ILE A 157 -3.45 5.59 -1.06
C ILE A 157 -3.99 6.62 -0.07
N GLN A 158 -4.00 6.26 1.20
CA GLN A 158 -4.30 7.15 2.31
C GLN A 158 -3.71 6.58 3.59
N ARG A 159 -3.38 7.47 4.52
CA ARG A 159 -2.78 7.11 5.81
C ARG A 159 -3.26 8.05 6.88
N SER A 160 -3.57 7.48 8.04
CA SER A 160 -3.86 8.20 9.26
C SER A 160 -2.95 7.69 10.38
N THR A 161 -2.61 8.59 11.31
CA THR A 161 -1.81 8.27 12.50
C THR A 161 -2.43 8.93 13.72
N GLY A 162 -2.14 8.41 14.91
CA GLY A 162 -2.75 8.87 16.16
C GLY A 162 -3.74 7.82 16.67
N ASP A 163 -4.94 8.24 17.06
CA ASP A 163 -5.98 7.35 17.59
C ASP A 163 -6.56 6.42 16.49
N SER A 164 -6.76 6.94 15.28
CA SER A 164 -7.04 6.16 14.07
C SER A 164 -5.73 5.95 13.31
N ASP A 165 -5.08 4.80 13.50
CA ASP A 165 -3.74 4.53 12.95
C ASP A 165 -3.81 3.46 11.88
N TRP A 166 -3.77 3.84 10.61
CA TRP A 166 -3.90 2.90 9.50
C TRP A 166 -3.32 3.47 8.22
N ALA A 167 -2.94 2.59 7.31
CA ALA A 167 -2.57 2.97 5.95
C ALA A 167 -3.14 1.97 4.95
N VAL A 168 -3.74 2.50 3.88
CA VAL A 168 -4.09 1.75 2.68
C VAL A 168 -2.98 1.95 1.68
N VAL A 169 -2.37 0.87 1.22
CA VAL A 169 -1.15 0.89 0.40
C VAL A 169 -1.43 0.15 -0.90
N ARG A 170 -1.06 0.76 -2.02
CA ARG A 170 -1.09 0.08 -3.32
C ARG A 170 0.26 -0.58 -3.58
N LEU A 171 0.23 -1.82 -4.05
CA LEU A 171 1.41 -2.58 -4.46
C LEU A 171 1.75 -2.32 -5.93
N ASP A 172 3.01 -2.59 -6.27
CA ASP A 172 3.58 -2.52 -7.62
C ASP A 172 2.87 -3.42 -8.65
N ARG A 173 2.20 -4.49 -8.21
CA ARG A 173 1.41 -5.39 -9.07
C ARG A 173 0.34 -6.17 -8.29
N PRO A 174 -0.63 -6.81 -8.98
CA PRO A 174 -1.56 -7.74 -8.36
C PRO A 174 -0.88 -8.93 -7.68
N VAL A 175 -1.40 -9.32 -6.51
CA VAL A 175 -0.89 -10.42 -5.71
C VAL A 175 -1.39 -11.75 -6.29
N ALA A 176 -0.45 -12.59 -6.72
CA ALA A 176 -0.76 -13.89 -7.29
C ALA A 176 -1.14 -14.93 -6.22
N GLY A 177 -2.11 -15.78 -6.57
CA GLY A 177 -2.45 -16.98 -5.80
C GLY A 177 -3.09 -16.75 -4.43
N ARG A 178 -3.54 -15.53 -4.13
CA ARG A 178 -4.11 -15.14 -2.83
C ARG A 178 -5.41 -14.41 -3.01
N SER A 179 -6.35 -14.65 -2.09
CA SER A 179 -7.66 -13.98 -2.10
C SER A 179 -7.65 -12.81 -1.12
N PRO A 180 -8.12 -11.62 -1.52
CA PRO A 180 -8.35 -10.52 -0.60
C PRO A 180 -9.20 -10.91 0.60
N LEU A 181 -8.86 -10.41 1.79
CA LEU A 181 -9.61 -10.65 3.01
C LEU A 181 -10.90 -9.82 3.00
N PRO A 182 -12.07 -10.43 3.31
CA PRO A 182 -13.28 -9.66 3.55
C PRO A 182 -13.12 -8.84 4.83
N PHE A 183 -13.73 -7.67 4.88
CA PHE A 183 -13.62 -6.76 6.02
C PHE A 183 -14.94 -6.07 6.30
N ARG A 184 -15.14 -5.68 7.56
CA ARG A 184 -16.34 -4.93 7.97
C ARG A 184 -16.35 -3.56 7.29
N THR A 185 -17.43 -3.28 6.57
CA THR A 185 -17.63 -2.01 5.84
C THR A 185 -18.53 -1.01 6.59
N SER A 186 -19.26 -1.46 7.61
CA SER A 186 -20.16 -0.60 8.39
C SER A 186 -20.42 -1.12 9.80
N GLY A 187 -20.76 -0.20 10.70
CA GLY A 187 -21.06 -0.48 12.11
C GLY A 187 -19.83 -0.92 12.90
N ASN A 188 -20.07 -1.38 14.14
CA ASN A 188 -19.02 -1.85 15.02
C ASN A 188 -19.10 -3.36 15.20
N VAL A 189 -17.94 -3.98 15.39
CA VAL A 189 -17.84 -5.36 15.88
C VAL A 189 -18.64 -5.55 17.18
N PRO A 190 -19.37 -6.66 17.39
CA PRO A 190 -20.11 -6.92 18.62
C PRO A 190 -19.20 -7.12 19.85
N ASN A 191 -19.62 -6.66 21.03
CA ASN A 191 -18.80 -6.73 22.26
C ASN A 191 -18.41 -8.15 22.72
N ASN A 192 -19.18 -9.16 22.36
CA ASN A 192 -18.93 -10.56 22.72
C ASN A 192 -18.21 -11.35 21.61
N GLN A 193 -17.63 -10.65 20.63
CA GLN A 193 -16.98 -11.29 19.50
C GLN A 193 -15.71 -12.03 19.91
N SER A 194 -15.57 -13.26 19.43
CA SER A 194 -14.30 -13.99 19.48
C SER A 194 -13.44 -13.62 18.28
N LEU A 195 -12.16 -13.35 18.54
CA LEU A 195 -11.23 -12.76 17.60
C LEU A 195 -10.00 -13.64 17.40
N CYS A 196 -9.39 -13.50 16.22
CA CYS A 196 -8.09 -14.05 15.90
C CYS A 196 -7.20 -12.97 15.27
N VAL A 197 -5.93 -12.91 15.65
CA VAL A 197 -4.93 -12.08 14.97
C VAL A 197 -4.07 -12.93 14.04
N LEU A 198 -3.89 -12.45 12.81
CA LEU A 198 -3.02 -13.05 11.79
C LEU A 198 -1.86 -12.09 11.54
N GLY A 199 -0.66 -12.47 11.97
CA GLY A 199 0.42 -11.50 12.05
C GLY A 199 1.81 -12.07 12.29
N TYR A 200 2.78 -11.15 12.27
CA TYR A 200 4.20 -11.44 12.43
C TYR A 200 4.73 -10.80 13.73
N PRO A 201 4.46 -11.39 14.91
CA PRO A 201 5.02 -10.89 16.17
C PRO A 201 6.53 -10.75 16.04
N ARG A 202 7.10 -9.63 16.47
CA ARG A 202 8.53 -9.27 16.36
C ARG A 202 9.14 -9.38 14.97
N GLY A 203 8.35 -9.64 13.93
CA GLY A 203 8.86 -10.04 12.62
C GLY A 203 9.29 -11.50 12.52
N ILE A 204 8.93 -12.36 13.49
CA ILE A 204 9.09 -13.82 13.39
C ILE A 204 8.02 -14.42 12.46
N PRO A 205 8.20 -15.69 12.02
CA PRO A 205 7.26 -16.34 11.11
C PRO A 205 5.81 -16.27 11.59
N LEU A 206 4.89 -16.18 10.62
CA LEU A 206 3.46 -16.00 10.79
C LEU A 206 2.89 -16.80 11.97
N LYS A 207 2.17 -16.11 12.85
CA LYS A 207 1.35 -16.70 13.90
C LYS A 207 -0.12 -16.50 13.61
N ILE A 208 -0.89 -17.51 13.95
CA ILE A 208 -2.34 -17.48 13.99
C ILE A 208 -2.71 -17.59 15.46
N SER A 209 -3.29 -16.53 16.03
CA SER A 209 -3.61 -16.49 17.45
C SER A 209 -5.08 -16.19 17.66
N ALA A 210 -5.85 -17.26 17.80
CA ALA A 210 -7.28 -17.23 18.13
C ALA A 210 -7.49 -17.13 19.65
N GLY A 211 -8.75 -17.09 20.09
CA GLY A 211 -9.12 -17.14 21.51
C GLY A 211 -9.27 -15.78 22.19
N ALA A 212 -9.00 -14.69 21.48
CA ALA A 212 -9.17 -13.35 22.01
C ALA A 212 -10.65 -12.91 22.00
N ALA A 213 -10.94 -11.89 22.80
CA ALA A 213 -12.23 -11.25 22.95
C ALA A 213 -12.07 -9.73 23.07
N ILE A 214 -13.15 -9.01 22.77
CA ILE A 214 -13.20 -7.57 22.96
C ILE A 214 -13.30 -7.24 24.45
N ARG A 215 -12.44 -6.32 24.88
CA ARG A 215 -12.40 -5.77 26.24
C ARG A 215 -13.09 -4.42 26.34
N SER A 216 -12.90 -3.57 25.34
CA SER A 216 -13.54 -2.26 25.25
C SER A 216 -13.87 -1.94 23.81
N ASN A 217 -15.04 -1.36 23.59
CA ASN A 217 -15.56 -1.03 22.26
C ASN A 217 -16.15 0.38 22.21
N SER A 218 -15.79 1.24 23.19
CA SER A 218 -16.42 2.55 23.38
C SER A 218 -15.73 3.68 22.60
N HIS A 219 -14.47 3.49 22.19
CA HIS A 219 -13.76 4.50 21.39
C HIS A 219 -14.34 4.53 19.97
N PRO A 220 -14.50 5.72 19.34
CA PRO A 220 -14.98 5.82 17.97
C PRO A 220 -14.06 5.06 16.99
N ASP A 221 -12.76 5.30 17.04
CA ASP A 221 -11.85 4.87 15.96
C ASP A 221 -11.26 3.46 16.14
N PHE A 222 -11.25 2.93 17.37
CA PHE A 222 -10.63 1.65 17.69
C PHE A 222 -11.41 0.86 18.74
N PHE A 223 -11.11 -0.44 18.84
CA PHE A 223 -11.53 -1.30 19.95
C PHE A 223 -10.30 -1.92 20.61
N VAL A 224 -10.46 -2.35 21.86
CA VAL A 224 -9.41 -2.97 22.67
C VAL A 224 -9.73 -4.46 22.83
N ALA A 225 -8.74 -5.32 22.60
CA ALA A 225 -8.86 -6.77 22.76
C ALA A 225 -7.70 -7.36 23.60
N ASN A 226 -7.81 -8.62 24.02
CA ASN A 226 -6.73 -9.36 24.69
C ASN A 226 -5.95 -10.25 23.69
N LEU A 227 -5.44 -9.66 22.61
CA LEU A 227 -4.75 -10.42 21.56
C LEU A 227 -3.32 -10.77 21.98
N ASP A 228 -2.94 -12.06 21.90
CA ASP A 228 -1.56 -12.49 22.15
C ASP A 228 -0.63 -12.04 21.01
N THR A 229 0.06 -10.94 21.25
CA THR A 229 0.80 -10.23 20.22
C THR A 229 2.09 -9.69 20.80
N TYR A 230 3.06 -9.40 19.93
CA TYR A 230 4.23 -8.57 20.21
C TYR A 230 4.30 -7.37 19.24
N SER A 231 5.15 -6.38 19.54
CA SER A 231 5.67 -5.43 18.55
C SER A 231 6.08 -6.18 17.29
N GLY A 232 5.79 -5.69 16.09
CA GLY A 232 5.86 -6.48 14.84
C GLY A 232 4.48 -6.92 14.31
N ASN A 233 3.51 -7.17 15.19
CA ASN A 233 2.13 -7.37 14.74
C ASN A 233 1.44 -6.07 14.31
N SER A 234 2.06 -4.91 14.42
CA SER A 234 1.48 -3.68 13.89
C SER A 234 1.13 -3.84 12.41
N GLY A 235 -0.13 -3.59 12.05
CA GLY A 235 -0.67 -3.85 10.72
C GLY A 235 -1.26 -5.25 10.50
N SER A 236 -1.34 -6.09 11.53
CA SER A 236 -1.96 -7.43 11.44
C SER A 236 -3.46 -7.35 11.30
N ALA A 237 -4.04 -8.33 10.59
CA ALA A 237 -5.49 -8.48 10.48
C ALA A 237 -6.07 -9.05 11.78
N VAL A 238 -7.12 -8.41 12.30
CA VAL A 238 -7.89 -8.92 13.44
C VAL A 238 -9.25 -9.41 12.93
N VAL A 239 -9.43 -10.72 12.95
CA VAL A 239 -10.51 -11.45 12.28
C VAL A 239 -11.59 -11.88 13.26
N ASN A 240 -12.84 -11.69 12.86
CA ASN A 240 -14.03 -12.23 13.51
C ASN A 240 -14.11 -13.75 13.31
N LEU A 241 -14.10 -14.54 14.38
CA LEU A 241 -14.16 -16.01 14.28
C LEU A 241 -15.56 -16.58 13.96
N GLU A 242 -16.59 -15.75 13.90
CA GLU A 242 -17.95 -16.14 13.48
C GLU A 242 -18.21 -15.81 12.00
N THR A 243 -17.79 -14.63 11.53
CA THR A 243 -18.03 -14.17 10.15
C THR A 243 -16.84 -14.31 9.23
N TYR A 244 -15.62 -14.50 9.77
CA TYR A 244 -14.34 -14.44 9.05
C TYR A 244 -14.07 -13.12 8.33
N GLU A 245 -14.69 -12.03 8.78
CA GLU A 245 -14.37 -10.67 8.33
C GLU A 245 -13.26 -10.07 9.19
N VAL A 246 -12.40 -9.24 8.58
CA VAL A 246 -11.47 -8.39 9.32
C VAL A 246 -12.27 -7.26 9.99
N GLU A 247 -12.15 -7.19 11.32
CA GLU A 247 -12.80 -6.21 12.18
C GLU A 247 -11.93 -4.97 12.42
N GLY A 248 -10.62 -5.12 12.28
CA GLY A 248 -9.68 -4.03 12.45
C GLY A 248 -8.25 -4.41 12.10
N VAL A 249 -7.41 -3.38 12.11
CA VAL A 249 -5.96 -3.48 11.98
C VAL A 249 -5.34 -3.23 13.34
N LEU A 250 -4.49 -4.14 13.79
CA LEU A 250 -3.83 -4.03 15.09
C LEU A 250 -2.72 -2.97 15.06
N VAL A 251 -2.72 -2.01 15.99
CA VAL A 251 -1.88 -0.79 15.89
C VAL A 251 -1.01 -0.53 17.10
N ARG A 252 -1.47 -0.82 18.32
CA ARG A 252 -0.71 -0.58 19.56
C ARG A 252 -1.15 -1.54 20.67
N GLY A 253 -0.37 -1.59 21.74
CA GLY A 253 -0.62 -2.51 22.85
C GLY A 253 0.30 -2.35 24.04
N GLU A 254 0.43 -3.42 24.83
CA GLU A 254 1.12 -3.47 26.13
C GLU A 254 2.54 -4.04 26.08
N THR A 255 3.53 -3.50 26.80
CA THR A 255 4.92 -4.01 26.93
C THR A 255 5.16 -5.52 26.67
N ASP A 256 5.94 -5.86 25.62
CA ASP A 256 6.24 -7.25 25.20
C ASP A 256 6.88 -8.11 26.29
N PHE A 257 7.97 -7.60 26.85
CA PHE A 257 8.87 -8.39 27.67
C PHE A 257 9.19 -7.69 28.97
N ILE A 258 9.42 -8.51 30.00
CA ILE A 258 10.02 -8.10 31.27
C ILE A 258 11.40 -8.73 31.40
N LYS A 259 12.34 -8.01 32.03
CA LYS A 259 13.69 -8.52 32.28
C LYS A 259 13.66 -9.58 33.36
N ASP A 260 14.20 -10.77 33.06
CA ASP A 260 14.57 -11.77 34.05
C ASP A 260 16.00 -11.47 34.53
N ASN A 261 16.10 -10.93 35.75
CA ASN A 261 17.39 -10.56 36.34
C ASN A 261 18.22 -11.79 36.79
N GLN A 262 17.62 -12.97 36.92
CA GLN A 262 18.35 -14.18 37.31
C GLN A 262 19.10 -14.79 36.11
N GLN A 263 18.46 -14.79 34.94
CA GLN A 263 19.00 -15.35 33.71
C GLN A 263 19.57 -14.30 32.75
N ASP A 264 19.45 -13.03 33.10
CA ASP A 264 19.88 -11.87 32.30
C ASP A 264 19.30 -11.85 30.88
N CYS A 265 18.02 -12.23 30.74
CA CYS A 265 17.31 -12.31 29.46
C CYS A 265 15.89 -11.73 29.55
N LEU A 266 15.17 -11.67 28.44
CA LEU A 266 13.83 -11.12 28.33
C LEU A 266 12.79 -12.25 28.33
N ARG A 267 11.74 -12.12 29.15
CA ARG A 267 10.60 -13.05 29.22
C ARG A 267 9.33 -12.36 28.83
N SER A 268 8.43 -13.09 28.17
CA SER A 268 7.13 -12.56 27.79
C SER A 268 6.42 -11.99 29.01
N LYS A 269 5.99 -10.73 28.94
CA LYS A 269 5.07 -10.22 29.95
C LYS A 269 3.78 -11.02 29.83
N ARG A 270 3.17 -11.36 30.97
CA ARG A 270 1.92 -12.11 31.04
C ARG A 270 0.89 -11.34 31.85
N CYS A 271 -0.31 -11.25 31.29
CA CYS A 271 -1.44 -10.55 31.85
C CYS A 271 -2.62 -11.52 32.00
N THR A 272 -3.56 -11.24 32.89
CA THR A 272 -4.88 -11.90 32.83
C THR A 272 -5.66 -11.38 31.62
N ASP A 273 -6.68 -12.10 31.16
CA ASP A 273 -7.52 -11.68 30.00
C ASP A 273 -8.07 -10.25 30.13
N SER A 274 -8.35 -9.81 31.36
CA SER A 274 -8.87 -8.47 31.67
C SER A 274 -7.80 -7.51 32.24
N GLY A 275 -6.56 -7.97 32.40
CA GLY A 275 -5.46 -7.19 32.98
C GLY A 275 -4.67 -6.42 31.93
N CYS A 276 -3.76 -5.53 32.37
CA CYS A 276 -2.92 -4.71 31.48
C CYS A 276 -3.72 -3.79 30.53
N ALA A 277 -3.04 -3.06 29.64
CA ALA A 277 -3.70 -2.11 28.76
C ALA A 277 -4.67 -2.75 27.75
N GLY A 278 -4.33 -3.93 27.21
CA GLY A 278 -5.02 -4.50 26.06
C GLY A 278 -4.32 -4.11 24.75
N GLU A 279 -4.89 -4.56 23.65
CA GLU A 279 -4.38 -4.38 22.29
C GLU A 279 -5.39 -3.56 21.49
N ASP A 280 -4.99 -2.37 21.02
CA ASP A 280 -5.88 -1.52 20.26
C ASP A 280 -5.83 -1.88 18.78
N CYS A 281 -7.02 -1.97 18.22
CA CYS A 281 -7.26 -2.30 16.83
C CYS A 281 -8.10 -1.18 16.21
N THR A 282 -7.50 -0.42 15.29
CA THR A 282 -8.24 0.56 14.50
C THR A 282 -9.29 -0.17 13.68
N ARG A 283 -10.54 0.31 13.72
CA ARG A 283 -11.67 -0.39 13.12
C ARG A 283 -11.54 -0.46 11.61
N ALA A 284 -12.02 -1.56 11.03
CA ALA A 284 -12.06 -1.70 9.57
C ALA A 284 -12.87 -0.57 8.89
N THR A 285 -13.90 -0.07 9.57
CA THR A 285 -14.75 1.02 9.08
C THR A 285 -14.03 2.36 8.91
N GLU A 286 -12.88 2.56 9.56
CA GLU A 286 -12.07 3.79 9.41
C GLU A 286 -11.44 3.91 8.02
N TRP A 287 -11.08 2.76 7.42
CA TRP A 287 -10.40 2.70 6.12
C TRP A 287 -11.24 2.04 5.02
N ALA A 288 -12.40 1.47 5.36
CA ALA A 288 -13.26 0.75 4.41
C ALA A 288 -13.64 1.61 3.19
N ALA A 289 -14.04 2.86 3.41
CA ALA A 289 -14.43 3.76 2.32
C ALA A 289 -13.25 4.04 1.37
N VAL A 290 -12.03 4.17 1.91
CA VAL A 290 -10.83 4.39 1.10
C VAL A 290 -10.57 3.20 0.19
N VAL A 291 -10.66 1.98 0.72
CA VAL A 291 -10.51 0.77 -0.09
C VAL A 291 -11.59 0.73 -1.16
N LEU A 292 -12.86 0.80 -0.79
CA LEU A 292 -13.99 0.68 -1.72
C LEU A 292 -14.01 1.75 -2.83
N ASN A 293 -13.51 2.96 -2.55
CA ASN A 293 -13.45 4.03 -3.56
C ASN A 293 -12.24 3.90 -4.50
N ASN A 294 -11.21 3.16 -4.11
CA ASN A 294 -9.97 3.00 -4.88
C ASN A 294 -9.81 1.61 -5.50
N THR A 295 -10.71 0.69 -5.17
CA THR A 295 -10.78 -0.64 -5.76
C THR A 295 -12.16 -0.76 -6.39
N GLY A 296 -12.23 -0.94 -7.72
CA GLY A 296 -13.50 -1.25 -8.40
C GLY A 296 -14.18 -2.46 -7.75
N PRO A 297 -15.49 -2.69 -7.99
CA PRO A 297 -16.24 -3.70 -7.26
C PRO A 297 -15.51 -5.05 -7.28
N THR A 298 -14.99 -5.45 -6.12
CA THR A 298 -14.35 -6.74 -5.90
C THR A 298 -15.36 -7.79 -6.32
N GLN A 299 -15.04 -8.56 -7.37
CA GLN A 299 -15.89 -9.67 -7.76
C GLN A 299 -15.97 -10.63 -6.56
N THR A 300 -17.15 -10.72 -5.95
CA THR A 300 -17.48 -11.79 -5.02
C THR A 300 -17.06 -13.10 -5.69
N PRO A 301 -16.28 -13.98 -5.04
CA PRO A 301 -15.93 -15.26 -5.62
C PRO A 301 -17.23 -16.01 -5.91
N THR A 302 -17.64 -16.00 -7.18
CA THR A 302 -18.70 -16.85 -7.66
C THR A 302 -18.09 -18.23 -7.62
N VAL A 303 -18.57 -19.06 -6.69
CA VAL A 303 -18.24 -20.48 -6.67
C VAL A 303 -18.63 -21.02 -8.05
N SER A 304 -17.65 -21.22 -8.93
CA SER A 304 -17.89 -21.89 -10.20
C SER A 304 -18.36 -23.29 -9.84
N PRO A 305 -19.57 -23.72 -10.23
CA PRO A 305 -19.97 -25.09 -10.01
C PRO A 305 -18.99 -25.98 -10.76
N THR A 306 -18.35 -26.87 -10.01
CA THR A 306 -17.55 -28.00 -10.47
C THR A 306 -18.06 -28.53 -11.81
N ALA A 307 -17.22 -28.49 -12.83
CA ALA A 307 -17.53 -29.10 -14.11
C ALA A 307 -17.83 -30.60 -13.89
N THR A 308 -19.09 -30.97 -14.07
CA THR A 308 -19.50 -32.36 -14.24
C THR A 308 -18.77 -32.94 -15.46
N PRO A 309 -18.27 -34.19 -15.42
CA PRO A 309 -17.51 -34.77 -16.53
C PRO A 309 -18.35 -34.79 -17.82
N THR A 310 -17.81 -34.26 -18.91
CA THR A 310 -18.45 -34.26 -20.23
C THR A 310 -18.39 -35.65 -20.88
N ASP A 311 -19.56 -36.11 -21.34
CA ASP A 311 -19.78 -37.31 -22.15
C ASP A 311 -19.09 -37.21 -23.53
N PRO A 312 -18.27 -38.20 -23.97
CA PRO A 312 -17.50 -38.12 -25.22
C PRO A 312 -18.32 -38.17 -26.53
N ASN A 313 -19.65 -38.21 -26.50
CA ASN A 313 -20.46 -38.52 -27.69
C ASN A 313 -21.39 -37.41 -28.22
N GLN A 314 -21.02 -36.12 -28.09
CA GLN A 314 -21.81 -35.04 -28.70
C GLN A 314 -21.09 -34.39 -29.91
N PRO A 315 -21.68 -34.41 -31.13
CA PRO A 315 -21.07 -33.82 -32.33
C PRO A 315 -21.21 -32.29 -32.40
N THR A 316 -20.14 -31.66 -32.89
CA THR A 316 -19.95 -30.21 -33.11
C THR A 316 -20.80 -29.67 -34.28
N PRO A 317 -21.47 -28.50 -34.17
CA PRO A 317 -22.17 -27.90 -35.31
C PRO A 317 -21.21 -27.16 -36.26
N THR A 318 -21.36 -27.45 -37.56
CA THR A 318 -20.62 -26.86 -38.69
C THR A 318 -21.31 -25.58 -39.18
N GLN A 319 -20.54 -24.53 -39.46
CA GLN A 319 -21.05 -23.30 -40.06
C GLN A 319 -21.28 -23.44 -41.58
N THR A 320 -22.39 -22.90 -42.06
CA THR A 320 -22.81 -22.88 -43.48
C THR A 320 -22.48 -21.52 -44.11
N PRO A 321 -21.90 -21.45 -45.33
CA PRO A 321 -21.65 -20.19 -46.03
C PRO A 321 -22.86 -19.73 -46.85
N SER A 322 -22.97 -18.41 -47.11
CA SER A 322 -23.99 -17.81 -48.00
C SER A 322 -23.36 -16.74 -48.93
N PRO A 323 -23.88 -16.53 -50.17
CA PRO A 323 -23.10 -16.05 -51.32
C PRO A 323 -23.29 -14.55 -51.67
N THR A 324 -22.52 -14.08 -52.66
CA THR A 324 -22.59 -12.76 -53.38
C THR A 324 -22.40 -13.05 -54.88
N PRO A 325 -23.07 -12.40 -55.89
CA PRO A 325 -22.74 -11.03 -56.40
C PRO A 325 -23.95 -10.23 -57.01
N THR A 326 -23.93 -8.92 -57.33
CA THR A 326 -23.21 -8.22 -58.43
C THR A 326 -23.51 -6.68 -58.48
N ALA A 327 -22.46 -5.86 -58.71
CA ALA A 327 -22.24 -4.54 -59.40
C ALA A 327 -23.32 -3.41 -59.43
N SER A 328 -23.03 -2.09 -59.54
CA SER A 328 -21.92 -1.37 -60.19
C SER A 328 -21.94 0.16 -59.86
N GLY A 329 -20.76 0.80 -59.78
CA GLY A 329 -20.53 2.18 -60.27
C GLY A 329 -20.33 3.34 -59.27
N ILE A 330 -19.08 3.77 -59.08
CA ILE A 330 -18.49 5.09 -59.43
C ILE A 330 -17.16 5.24 -58.65
N SER A 331 -16.11 5.60 -59.40
CA SER A 331 -14.72 5.70 -58.95
C SER A 331 -14.42 6.95 -58.11
N THR A 332 -13.86 6.75 -56.93
CA THR A 332 -13.18 7.75 -56.08
C THR A 332 -11.79 7.21 -55.70
N PRO A 333 -10.78 8.08 -55.49
CA PRO A 333 -9.39 7.66 -55.38
C PRO A 333 -9.18 6.72 -54.19
N THR A 334 -8.38 5.68 -54.42
CA THR A 334 -7.99 4.65 -53.46
C THR A 334 -7.50 5.28 -52.15
N PRO A 335 -8.19 5.09 -51.01
CA PRO A 335 -7.55 5.30 -49.72
C PRO A 335 -6.46 4.24 -49.58
N THR A 336 -5.23 4.70 -49.34
CA THR A 336 -4.16 3.91 -48.71
C THR A 336 -4.77 3.06 -47.58
N PRO A 337 -4.38 1.79 -47.38
CA PRO A 337 -4.94 0.98 -46.29
C PRO A 337 -4.75 1.76 -45.00
N THR A 338 -5.84 2.28 -44.45
CA THR A 338 -5.85 2.90 -43.13
C THR A 338 -5.57 1.76 -42.17
N LEU A 339 -4.39 1.77 -41.56
CA LEU A 339 -4.18 1.11 -40.28
C LEU A 339 -5.39 1.46 -39.41
N ASN A 340 -6.02 0.44 -38.84
CA ASN A 340 -7.21 0.61 -38.01
C ASN A 340 -6.75 1.20 -36.67
N ASP A 341 -6.53 2.51 -36.69
CA ASP A 341 -6.14 3.37 -35.56
C ASP A 341 -7.34 3.60 -34.65
N ASP A 342 -7.19 3.31 -33.36
CA ASP A 342 -8.24 3.47 -32.34
C ASP A 342 -8.31 4.89 -31.76
N HIS A 343 -7.22 5.65 -31.82
CA HIS A 343 -7.13 6.99 -31.26
C HIS A 343 -6.33 7.91 -32.17
N GLY A 344 -6.93 9.03 -32.58
CA GLY A 344 -6.29 9.88 -33.59
C GLY A 344 -4.91 10.41 -33.20
N ASN A 345 -4.01 10.40 -34.16
CA ASN A 345 -2.59 10.76 -34.04
C ASN A 345 -2.25 12.26 -33.86
N THR A 346 -3.26 13.12 -33.65
CA THR A 346 -3.07 14.57 -33.46
C THR A 346 -4.07 15.12 -32.46
N PHE A 347 -3.77 16.26 -31.83
CA PHE A 347 -4.71 16.92 -30.92
C PHE A 347 -6.06 17.28 -31.59
N LEU A 348 -6.08 17.56 -32.90
CA LEU A 348 -7.31 17.83 -33.66
C LEU A 348 -8.21 16.60 -33.83
N THR A 349 -7.63 15.41 -33.72
CA THR A 349 -8.29 14.12 -33.87
C THR A 349 -8.35 13.36 -32.55
N ALA A 350 -8.08 14.03 -31.43
CA ALA A 350 -8.00 13.42 -30.12
C ALA A 350 -9.33 12.80 -29.69
N SER A 351 -9.28 11.62 -29.09
CA SER A 351 -10.45 10.98 -28.49
C SER A 351 -10.82 11.73 -27.21
N HIS A 352 -12.01 12.33 -27.16
CA HIS A 352 -12.49 12.98 -25.93
C HIS A 352 -12.90 11.92 -24.91
N ILE A 353 -12.37 12.03 -23.69
CA ILE A 353 -12.57 11.06 -22.62
C ILE A 353 -13.10 11.74 -21.34
N PRO A 354 -14.03 11.10 -20.62
CA PRO A 354 -14.45 11.57 -19.31
C PRO A 354 -13.37 11.30 -18.26
N VAL A 355 -13.21 12.23 -17.31
CA VAL A 355 -12.36 12.03 -16.13
C VAL A 355 -12.94 10.92 -15.24
N ASN A 356 -12.06 10.17 -14.57
CA ASN A 356 -12.28 8.99 -13.73
C ASN A 356 -12.70 7.71 -14.48
N VAL A 357 -12.56 7.68 -15.80
CA VAL A 357 -12.84 6.50 -16.61
C VAL A 357 -11.56 5.93 -17.19
N VAL A 358 -11.42 4.60 -17.14
CA VAL A 358 -10.34 3.87 -17.81
C VAL A 358 -10.73 3.67 -19.26
N ILE A 359 -9.86 4.06 -20.18
CA ILE A 359 -10.03 3.94 -21.63
C ILE A 359 -8.98 2.96 -22.16
N PRO A 360 -9.37 1.87 -22.86
CA PRO A 360 -8.40 1.01 -23.52
C PRO A 360 -7.81 1.73 -24.74
N GLY A 361 -6.52 1.53 -25.01
CA GLY A 361 -5.84 2.01 -26.22
C GLY A 361 -4.82 0.98 -26.73
N ALA A 362 -4.35 1.16 -27.95
CA ALA A 362 -3.33 0.31 -28.53
C ALA A 362 -2.45 1.07 -29.52
N ILE A 363 -1.14 0.96 -29.35
CA ILE A 363 -0.17 1.38 -30.37
C ILE A 363 -0.19 0.31 -31.47
N GLN A 364 -0.96 0.47 -32.54
CA GLN A 364 -1.18 -0.62 -33.51
C GLN A 364 -0.05 -0.74 -34.54
N TYR A 365 0.77 0.29 -34.69
CA TYR A 365 1.92 0.27 -35.59
C TYR A 365 3.11 1.08 -35.04
N PRO A 366 4.34 0.77 -35.48
CA PRO A 366 5.51 1.54 -35.06
C PRO A 366 5.36 3.04 -35.34
N GLY A 367 5.53 3.87 -34.31
CA GLY A 367 5.41 5.32 -34.37
C GLY A 367 4.00 5.87 -34.26
N ASP A 368 3.02 5.01 -33.97
CA ASP A 368 1.64 5.40 -33.67
C ASP A 368 1.55 6.20 -32.36
N LEU A 369 0.64 7.18 -32.37
CA LEU A 369 0.42 8.16 -31.31
C LEU A 369 -1.07 8.22 -31.00
N ASP A 370 -1.41 8.11 -29.73
CA ASP A 370 -2.80 8.17 -29.32
C ASP A 370 -3.04 9.50 -28.59
N PHE A 371 -3.77 10.42 -29.21
CA PHE A 371 -4.19 11.64 -28.52
C PHE A 371 -5.55 11.47 -27.84
N PHE A 372 -5.61 11.94 -26.61
CA PHE A 372 -6.82 12.07 -25.80
C PHE A 372 -7.08 13.54 -25.48
N SER A 373 -8.34 13.92 -25.35
CA SER A 373 -8.74 15.24 -24.83
C SER A 373 -9.67 15.09 -23.64
N PHE A 374 -9.59 16.01 -22.70
CA PHE A 374 -10.38 15.95 -21.46
C PHE A 374 -10.66 17.35 -20.91
N ASP A 375 -11.78 17.50 -20.23
CA ASP A 375 -12.14 18.75 -19.56
C ASP A 375 -11.47 18.84 -18.19
N ALA A 376 -10.77 19.96 -17.96
CA ALA A 376 -10.15 20.28 -16.69
C ALA A 376 -10.71 21.60 -16.13
N ILE A 377 -10.71 21.72 -14.80
CA ILE A 377 -11.14 22.92 -14.06
C ILE A 377 -9.92 23.57 -13.44
N GLN A 378 -9.74 24.87 -13.66
CA GLN A 378 -8.62 25.64 -13.13
C GLN A 378 -8.44 25.42 -11.61
N GLY A 379 -7.21 25.14 -11.21
CA GLY A 379 -6.82 24.96 -9.81
C GLY A 379 -7.09 23.56 -9.25
N GLU A 380 -7.77 22.69 -10.01
CA GLU A 380 -7.99 21.30 -9.61
C GLU A 380 -6.80 20.42 -9.96
N LEU A 381 -6.50 19.47 -9.08
CA LEU A 381 -5.46 18.47 -9.28
C LEU A 381 -6.02 17.26 -10.04
N TYR A 382 -5.28 16.86 -11.08
CA TYR A 382 -5.53 15.67 -11.88
C TYR A 382 -4.31 14.76 -11.86
N ASN A 383 -4.56 13.46 -12.01
CA ASN A 383 -3.54 12.45 -12.20
C ASN A 383 -3.79 11.70 -13.50
N LEU A 384 -2.85 11.75 -14.43
CA LEU A 384 -2.92 11.04 -15.70
C LEU A 384 -2.03 9.81 -15.58
N GLU A 385 -2.58 8.62 -15.81
CA GLU A 385 -1.87 7.36 -15.64
C GLU A 385 -2.10 6.43 -16.84
N THR A 386 -1.06 5.70 -17.23
CA THR A 386 -1.16 4.58 -18.16
C THR A 386 -0.99 3.26 -17.41
N THR A 387 -1.60 2.19 -17.91
CA THR A 387 -1.37 0.82 -17.45
C THR A 387 -0.98 -0.03 -18.65
N PRO A 388 0.25 -0.54 -18.71
CA PRO A 388 0.71 -1.39 -19.80
C PRO A 388 -0.14 -2.66 -19.93
N GLY A 389 -0.48 -3.02 -21.16
CA GLY A 389 -1.15 -4.28 -21.50
C GLY A 389 -0.15 -5.24 -22.16
N SER A 390 -0.20 -5.34 -23.49
CA SER A 390 0.84 -6.05 -24.26
C SER A 390 1.98 -5.15 -24.72
N LEU A 391 1.87 -3.84 -24.52
CA LEU A 391 2.97 -2.91 -24.68
C LEU A 391 3.88 -2.97 -23.44
N ASP A 392 5.19 -3.02 -23.61
CA ASP A 392 6.12 -3.13 -22.48
C ASP A 392 6.30 -1.82 -21.70
N ASP A 393 6.21 -0.69 -22.40
CA ASP A 393 6.74 0.60 -21.95
C ASP A 393 6.03 1.77 -22.67
N THR A 394 5.42 2.67 -21.88
CA THR A 394 4.65 3.82 -22.38
C THR A 394 5.41 5.12 -22.19
N PHE A 395 5.07 6.13 -22.98
CA PHE A 395 5.50 7.50 -22.77
C PHE A 395 4.28 8.41 -22.85
N LEU A 396 4.05 9.19 -21.81
CA LEU A 396 2.92 10.10 -21.68
C LEU A 396 3.38 11.54 -21.78
N GLU A 397 2.64 12.35 -22.53
CA GLU A 397 2.85 13.78 -22.68
C GLU A 397 1.54 14.53 -22.45
N LEU A 398 1.55 15.54 -21.58
CA LEU A 398 0.43 16.43 -21.32
C LEU A 398 0.64 17.76 -22.05
N TYR A 399 -0.38 18.22 -22.76
CA TYR A 399 -0.40 19.45 -23.53
C TYR A 399 -1.49 20.41 -23.05
N GLY A 400 -1.20 21.70 -23.18
CA GLY A 400 -2.10 22.80 -22.85
C GLY A 400 -3.31 22.91 -23.78
N THR A 401 -4.17 23.90 -23.51
CA THR A 401 -5.44 24.07 -24.22
C THR A 401 -5.31 24.42 -25.71
N ASP A 402 -4.11 24.79 -26.16
CA ASP A 402 -3.77 24.99 -27.57
C ASP A 402 -3.42 23.68 -28.32
N GLY A 403 -3.35 22.56 -27.60
CA GLY A 403 -2.99 21.23 -28.13
C GLY A 403 -1.54 21.08 -28.61
N THR A 404 -0.69 22.07 -28.35
CA THR A 404 0.70 22.10 -28.88
C THR A 404 1.75 22.47 -27.84
N THR A 405 1.39 23.20 -26.79
CA THR A 405 2.28 23.54 -25.68
C THR A 405 2.42 22.33 -24.75
N LEU A 406 3.59 21.68 -24.75
CA LEU A 406 3.91 20.60 -23.81
C LEU A 406 4.03 21.18 -22.39
N LEU A 407 3.24 20.64 -21.46
CA LEU A 407 3.19 21.04 -20.06
C LEU A 407 4.00 20.09 -19.16
N ALA A 408 3.90 18.79 -19.42
CA ALA A 408 4.61 17.76 -18.68
C ALA A 408 4.78 16.51 -19.56
N SER A 409 5.73 15.67 -19.21
CA SER A 409 5.92 14.36 -19.83
C SER A 409 6.53 13.40 -18.84
N ASP A 410 6.17 12.13 -18.93
CA ASP A 410 6.70 11.07 -18.09
C ASP A 410 6.83 9.76 -18.88
N ASP A 411 7.81 8.94 -18.51
CA ASP A 411 8.05 7.60 -19.04
C ASP A 411 8.02 6.48 -17.99
N ASP A 412 8.47 6.71 -16.76
CA ASP A 412 8.69 5.64 -15.76
C ASP A 412 8.15 5.97 -14.34
N GLU A 413 7.37 7.04 -14.14
CA GLU A 413 6.80 7.35 -12.81
C GLU A 413 5.52 6.55 -12.48
N GLY A 414 5.03 5.71 -13.42
CA GLY A 414 3.88 4.81 -13.30
C GLY A 414 4.18 3.38 -12.82
N TYR A 415 3.18 2.46 -12.84
CA TYR A 415 3.38 1.02 -12.54
C TYR A 415 4.36 0.34 -13.51
N GLY A 416 5.60 0.05 -13.08
CA GLY A 416 6.58 -0.65 -13.90
C GLY A 416 7.34 0.32 -14.81
N LEU A 417 7.19 0.18 -16.13
CA LEU A 417 7.64 1.15 -17.15
C LEU A 417 6.43 1.93 -17.71
N ALA A 418 5.47 2.20 -16.83
CA ALA A 418 4.27 2.94 -17.19
C ALA A 418 4.50 4.42 -16.89
N SER A 419 3.71 5.27 -17.51
CA SER A 419 3.80 6.71 -17.31
C SER A 419 2.70 7.24 -16.39
N GLU A 420 3.05 8.15 -15.47
CA GLU A 420 2.14 8.87 -14.57
C GLU A 420 2.49 10.37 -14.52
N ILE A 421 1.50 11.25 -14.58
CA ILE A 421 1.67 12.71 -14.47
C ILE A 421 0.65 13.26 -13.47
N GLY A 422 1.14 13.82 -12.37
CA GLY A 422 0.37 14.69 -11.48
C GLY A 422 0.36 16.13 -12.00
N TRP A 423 -0.82 16.75 -12.10
CA TRP A 423 -0.94 18.07 -12.72
C TRP A 423 -2.10 18.91 -12.16
N ILE A 424 -1.80 20.16 -11.76
CA ILE A 424 -2.82 21.15 -11.41
C ILE A 424 -3.20 21.96 -12.65
N ALA A 425 -4.50 22.03 -12.95
CA ALA A 425 -4.95 22.73 -14.13
C ALA A 425 -4.72 24.23 -14.06
N SER A 426 -3.90 24.77 -14.96
CA SER A 426 -3.58 26.21 -14.99
C SER A 426 -4.75 27.08 -15.46
N ALA A 427 -5.71 26.49 -16.18
CA ALA A 427 -6.94 27.11 -16.65
C ALA A 427 -8.07 26.07 -16.75
N SER A 428 -9.32 26.53 -16.76
CA SER A 428 -10.45 25.66 -17.09
C SER A 428 -10.54 25.54 -18.61
N GLY A 429 -10.72 24.33 -19.13
CA GLY A 429 -10.82 24.09 -20.56
C GLY A 429 -10.45 22.67 -20.96
N VAL A 430 -10.35 22.44 -22.26
CA VAL A 430 -9.96 21.15 -22.81
C VAL A 430 -8.44 21.06 -22.91
N PHE A 431 -7.85 20.08 -22.24
CA PHE A 431 -6.43 19.74 -22.31
C PHE A 431 -6.25 18.46 -23.11
N TYR A 432 -5.00 18.17 -23.52
CA TYR A 432 -4.70 17.03 -24.36
C TYR A 432 -3.60 16.17 -23.75
N ALA A 433 -3.76 14.86 -23.82
CA ALA A 433 -2.73 13.90 -23.47
C ALA A 433 -2.34 13.12 -24.72
N LYS A 434 -1.07 12.77 -24.84
CA LYS A 434 -0.56 11.92 -25.92
C LYS A 434 0.15 10.74 -25.31
N VAL A 435 -0.31 9.54 -25.64
CA VAL A 435 0.38 8.30 -25.29
C VAL A 435 1.08 7.77 -26.54
N ARG A 436 2.30 7.26 -26.34
CA ARG A 436 3.05 6.54 -27.36
C ARG A 436 3.87 5.44 -26.69
N ALA A 437 4.40 4.52 -27.50
CA ALA A 437 5.45 3.63 -26.99
C ALA A 437 6.73 4.41 -26.67
N PHE A 438 7.45 4.00 -25.61
CA PHE A 438 8.75 4.57 -25.30
C PHE A 438 9.75 4.36 -26.45
N LYS A 439 9.86 3.12 -26.96
CA LYS A 439 10.59 2.83 -28.20
C LYS A 439 9.64 2.92 -29.39
N PRO A 440 9.94 3.75 -30.41
CA PRO A 440 9.06 3.90 -31.58
C PRO A 440 8.78 2.62 -32.38
N SER A 441 9.57 1.56 -32.17
CA SER A 441 9.36 0.26 -32.83
C SER A 441 8.37 -0.66 -32.13
N GLN A 442 8.00 -0.36 -30.88
CA GLN A 442 7.09 -1.19 -30.10
C GLN A 442 5.64 -0.93 -30.51
N VAL A 443 4.82 -1.97 -30.36
CA VAL A 443 3.38 -2.00 -30.58
C VAL A 443 2.76 -2.83 -29.48
N GLY A 444 1.52 -2.54 -29.11
CA GLY A 444 0.85 -3.25 -28.03
C GLY A 444 -0.29 -2.46 -27.44
N SER A 445 -1.09 -3.12 -26.62
CA SER A 445 -2.21 -2.51 -25.91
C SER A 445 -1.76 -1.89 -24.59
N TYR A 446 -2.50 -0.89 -24.15
CA TYR A 446 -2.41 -0.28 -22.82
C TYR A 446 -3.81 0.21 -22.40
N SER A 447 -3.94 0.75 -21.20
CA SER A 447 -5.09 1.57 -20.85
C SER A 447 -4.64 2.90 -20.29
N PHE A 448 -5.47 3.92 -20.47
CA PHE A 448 -5.22 5.28 -20.03
C PHE A 448 -6.37 5.76 -19.15
N ARG A 449 -6.04 6.50 -18.09
CA ARG A 449 -7.01 7.09 -17.19
C ARG A 449 -6.54 8.45 -16.73
N ILE A 450 -7.51 9.34 -16.53
CA ILE A 450 -7.32 10.61 -15.83
C ILE A 450 -8.18 10.55 -14.58
N SER A 451 -7.60 10.83 -13.42
CA SER A 451 -8.30 10.89 -12.13
C SER A 451 -8.43 12.32 -11.65
N GLY A 452 -9.54 12.67 -11.01
CA GLY A 452 -9.80 14.00 -10.44
C GLY A 452 -11.20 14.56 -10.81
N PRO A 453 -11.53 15.81 -10.46
CA PRO A 453 -10.77 16.66 -9.55
C PRO A 453 -10.71 16.04 -8.15
N CYS A 454 -9.53 16.02 -7.53
CA CYS A 454 -9.43 15.81 -6.09
C CYS A 454 -9.79 17.15 -5.44
N PRO A 455 -10.88 17.25 -4.65
CA PRO A 455 -11.30 18.54 -4.12
C PRO A 455 -10.19 19.11 -3.24
N PHE A 456 -9.65 20.26 -3.64
CA PHE A 456 -8.82 21.07 -2.76
C PHE A 456 -9.72 21.68 -1.66
N PRO A 457 -9.32 21.63 -0.38
CA PRO A 457 -8.08 21.08 0.16
C PRO A 457 -8.17 19.58 0.43
N CYS A 458 -7.17 18.82 -0.02
CA CYS A 458 -6.92 17.49 0.52
C CYS A 458 -6.58 17.66 2.01
N GLU A 459 -7.50 17.32 2.91
CA GLU A 459 -7.12 17.06 4.30
C GLU A 459 -6.19 15.84 4.30
N ASP A 460 -5.01 16.02 4.91
CA ASP A 460 -3.92 15.05 5.12
C ASP A 460 -2.75 15.01 4.10
N GLY A 461 -2.17 16.18 3.80
CA GLY A 461 -0.71 16.37 3.93
C GLY A 461 0.25 16.19 2.72
N TYR A 462 0.57 17.35 2.09
CA TYR A 462 1.85 17.80 1.50
C TYR A 462 2.54 17.04 0.35
N LEU A 463 2.40 17.59 -0.86
CA LEU A 463 3.57 18.02 -1.64
C LEU A 463 3.71 19.54 -1.51
N PRO A 464 4.93 20.10 -1.49
CA PRO A 464 5.15 21.49 -1.16
C PRO A 464 4.46 22.36 -2.21
N SER A 465 3.80 23.42 -1.73
CA SER A 465 3.39 24.55 -2.58
C SER A 465 4.46 24.84 -3.62
N ASP A 466 4.10 25.09 -4.87
CA ASP A 466 4.96 25.58 -5.95
C ASP A 466 6.01 26.58 -5.40
N LEU A 467 7.19 26.06 -5.08
CA LEU A 467 8.22 26.75 -4.30
C LEU A 467 8.97 27.70 -5.22
N ASN A 468 9.07 27.34 -6.49
CA ASN A 468 9.73 28.12 -7.50
C ASN A 468 8.79 29.18 -8.13
N LYS A 469 7.47 29.08 -7.90
CA LYS A 469 6.39 29.94 -8.41
C LYS A 469 6.22 29.91 -9.93
N ASP A 470 6.52 28.79 -10.58
CA ASP A 470 6.35 28.59 -12.03
C ASP A 470 4.96 28.06 -12.42
N GLY A 471 4.10 27.83 -11.44
CA GLY A 471 2.74 27.35 -11.61
C GLY A 471 2.65 25.83 -11.77
N LEU A 472 3.77 25.11 -11.64
CA LEU A 472 3.83 23.65 -11.64
C LEU A 472 4.31 23.17 -10.26
N ILE A 473 3.97 21.94 -9.91
CA ILE A 473 4.59 21.24 -8.78
C ILE A 473 5.39 20.11 -9.43
N ASP A 474 6.69 20.32 -9.61
CA ASP A 474 7.56 19.41 -10.35
C ASP A 474 8.86 19.06 -9.58
N ALA A 475 9.75 18.32 -10.22
CA ALA A 475 11.03 17.91 -9.64
C ALA A 475 11.91 19.09 -9.18
N LYS A 476 11.66 20.33 -9.66
CA LYS A 476 12.38 21.54 -9.24
C LYS A 476 11.88 22.06 -7.90
N ASP A 477 10.60 21.92 -7.59
CA ASP A 477 10.05 22.25 -6.26
C ASP A 477 10.56 21.27 -5.21
N LEU A 478 10.70 20.00 -5.58
CA LEU A 478 11.37 19.01 -4.75
C LEU A 478 12.84 19.38 -4.49
N LEU A 479 13.56 19.90 -5.49
CA LEU A 479 14.95 20.33 -5.35
C LEU A 479 15.11 21.55 -4.42
N LEU A 480 14.16 22.49 -4.46
CA LEU A 480 14.14 23.66 -3.57
C LEU A 480 13.85 23.25 -2.13
N PHE A 481 12.86 22.37 -1.94
CA PHE A 481 12.53 21.79 -0.66
C PHE A 481 13.74 21.08 -0.04
N MET A 482 14.45 20.25 -0.81
CA MET A 482 15.63 19.51 -0.31
C MET A 482 16.78 20.44 0.12
N ASN A 483 17.02 21.54 -0.61
CA ASN A 483 18.06 22.51 -0.25
C ASN A 483 17.73 23.31 1.02
N GLU A 484 16.45 23.63 1.25
CA GLU A 484 16.01 24.36 2.44
C GLU A 484 16.22 23.55 3.74
N TYR A 485 16.12 22.23 3.66
CA TYR A 485 16.31 21.31 4.79
C TYR A 485 17.66 20.60 4.82
N GLY A 486 18.62 21.01 3.99
CA GLY A 486 20.00 20.49 4.02
C GLY A 486 20.14 19.02 3.60
N LEU A 487 19.23 18.53 2.75
CA LEU A 487 19.24 17.17 2.22
C LEU A 487 20.02 17.14 0.90
N SER A 488 20.91 16.17 0.71
CA SER A 488 21.75 16.07 -0.49
C SER A 488 21.46 14.78 -1.27
N TYR A 489 21.40 14.89 -2.60
CA TYR A 489 21.31 13.71 -3.47
C TYR A 489 22.56 12.82 -3.35
N PRO A 490 22.42 11.49 -3.33
CA PRO A 490 23.55 10.61 -3.57
C PRO A 490 24.09 10.88 -4.98
N THR A 491 25.35 11.28 -5.08
CA THR A 491 26.00 11.54 -6.37
C THR A 491 26.13 10.22 -7.14
N PRO A 492 25.71 10.15 -8.41
CA PRO A 492 25.99 8.98 -9.25
C PRO A 492 27.49 8.90 -9.49
N THR A 493 28.09 7.76 -9.16
CA THR A 493 29.45 7.42 -9.62
C THR A 493 29.48 7.43 -11.15
N PRO A 494 30.42 8.15 -11.79
CA PRO A 494 30.53 8.12 -13.24
C PRO A 494 31.05 6.75 -13.68
N SER A 495 30.32 6.09 -14.59
CA SER A 495 30.78 4.91 -15.30
C SER A 495 31.98 5.26 -16.18
N ARG A 496 32.97 4.38 -16.19
CA ARG A 496 34.17 4.43 -17.04
C ARG A 496 33.98 3.62 -18.30
#